data_AF-A0A534Q3Z6-F1
#
_entry.id   AF-A0A534Q3Z6-F1
#
_cell.length_a   1.000
_cell.length_b   1.000
_cell.length_c   1.000
_cell.angle_alpha   90.00
_cell.angle_beta   90.00
_cell.angle_gamma   90.00
#
_symmetry.space_group_name_H-M   'P 1'
#
loop_
_entity.id
_entity.type
_entity.pdbx_description
1 polymer ?
#
loop_
_entity_poly.entity_id
_entity_poly.type
_entity_poly.pdbx_seq_one_letter_code
_entity_poly.pdbx_strand_id
1 'polypeptide(L)'
;MAWDLGDPFGTVTNNPNPFRLQISQTHTFHPMKGPMTTQSLRGMVNAGPMHWRGDRTAGNDPGGQPLDEDGAFKKFNPAFVGLLGAASQLSTADMQSYTDFILTVRYPPNPIRALDNSLTSAQSAGQTFYLNTTVDTQKCNTCHALNIPSGFFGTDGFSSFEGEQQEFKIPHLRNLYQKIGMFGFPNGAPGITGTGFQGDQVRGFGFLHDGSIATVFIFLNAPVFSFQNDTQRRNVEAFVLSMDTGLRPVVGQQVSVAPATVNDATVTGRIDLLIARDDAGDCDLVVKGNVNGEARGAVYVGSNNFQTDRNADSVLSKTALRNLAATAGQEQVYTCVPPGSGTRIGVDRDLDGFFDRTELDQGTDPANAASFPGGTTSTTTTTPTTTTVSTTTLPPVLIPARSLTLKDDNTAPVNLQHRKISFRSDTRSEAPANRIVVPPGGSSGDPRGSAGAALVVYNSNPAPGSPTDDHVIALPSGSWTALGASSVTSYVFRGTDPNGPVSRITVKADSISIRGGKANWPYTLDEPAQGRVAVRLRLGSNPDWCADVPAKVGGNPPSTAHNDAQDKFVGQPRTPAPSACPVPK
;
A
#
# COMPACT_ATOMS: atom_id res chain seq x y z
N MET A 1 -2.34 9.58 26.63
CA MET A 1 -2.95 8.80 27.74
C MET A 1 -2.24 7.47 27.80
N ALA A 2 -1.77 7.06 28.98
CA ALA A 2 -1.25 5.72 29.21
C ALA A 2 -2.32 4.89 29.91
N TRP A 3 -2.47 3.63 29.51
CA TRP A 3 -3.47 2.71 30.03
C TRP A 3 -2.76 1.54 30.69
N ASP A 4 -3.21 1.16 31.89
CA ASP A 4 -2.86 -0.14 32.46
C ASP A 4 -4.00 -1.11 32.12
N LEU A 5 -3.77 -1.93 31.09
CA LEU A 5 -4.70 -2.97 30.63
C LEU A 5 -4.25 -4.35 31.11
N GLY A 6 -3.60 -4.43 32.26
CA GLY A 6 -3.25 -5.68 32.93
C GLY A 6 -4.48 -6.48 33.36
N ASP A 7 -4.43 -7.79 33.17
CA ASP A 7 -5.44 -8.73 33.67
C ASP A 7 -4.79 -9.64 34.74
N PRO A 8 -5.08 -9.44 36.04
CA PRO A 8 -4.50 -10.28 37.09
C PRO A 8 -5.01 -11.73 37.05
N PHE A 9 -6.12 -12.01 36.35
CA PHE A 9 -6.67 -13.35 36.17
C PHE A 9 -6.34 -13.95 34.79
N GLY A 10 -5.63 -13.19 33.95
CA GLY A 10 -5.22 -13.64 32.64
C GLY A 10 -4.18 -14.77 32.72
N THR A 11 -3.93 -15.41 31.58
CA THR A 11 -2.93 -16.47 31.47
C THR A 11 -1.65 -15.95 30.85
N VAL A 12 -0.51 -16.48 31.30
CA VAL A 12 0.77 -16.29 30.62
C VAL A 12 0.70 -17.03 29.29
N THR A 13 1.05 -16.34 28.21
CA THR A 13 1.02 -16.92 26.85
C THR A 13 2.40 -16.91 26.23
N ASN A 14 2.63 -17.78 25.24
CA ASN A 14 3.87 -17.79 24.49
C ASN A 14 4.07 -16.46 23.75
N ASN A 15 5.30 -15.95 23.74
CA ASN A 15 5.71 -14.86 22.87
C ASN A 15 6.45 -15.46 21.65
N PRO A 16 5.80 -15.53 20.47
CA PRO A 16 6.38 -16.13 19.28
C PRO A 16 7.20 -15.12 18.46
N ASN A 17 7.33 -13.86 18.92
CA ASN A 17 7.95 -12.81 18.15
C ASN A 17 9.45 -13.09 17.97
N PRO A 18 10.04 -12.74 16.81
CA PRO A 18 11.47 -12.85 16.61
C PRO A 18 12.21 -11.73 17.37
N PHE A 19 13.41 -12.01 17.87
CA PHE A 19 14.18 -11.07 18.69
C PHE A 19 15.50 -10.64 18.02
N ARG A 20 15.82 -9.35 18.07
CA ARG A 20 17.15 -8.81 17.71
C ARG A 20 18.16 -9.04 18.82
N LEU A 21 17.72 -8.95 20.07
CA LEU A 21 18.51 -9.19 21.27
C LEU A 21 17.69 -10.05 22.23
N GLN A 22 18.21 -11.21 22.62
CA GLN A 22 17.55 -12.13 23.55
C GLN A 22 18.55 -12.61 24.60
N ILE A 23 18.09 -12.74 25.84
CA ILE A 23 18.85 -13.32 26.97
C ILE A 23 18.26 -14.66 27.45
N SER A 24 17.16 -15.10 26.84
CA SER A 24 16.45 -16.36 27.10
C SER A 24 16.10 -17.00 25.75
N GLN A 25 15.92 -18.32 25.73
CA GLN A 25 15.38 -19.03 24.55
C GLN A 25 13.85 -19.15 24.58
N THR A 26 13.22 -18.83 25.71
CA THR A 26 11.77 -18.89 25.90
C THR A 26 11.26 -17.54 26.36
N HIS A 27 10.34 -16.98 25.58
CA HIS A 27 9.74 -15.67 25.81
C HIS A 27 8.24 -15.83 26.07
N THR A 28 7.67 -14.98 26.93
CA THR A 28 6.24 -15.06 27.28
C THR A 28 5.62 -13.68 27.39
N PHE A 29 4.32 -13.59 27.11
CA PHE A 29 3.52 -12.43 27.46
C PHE A 29 2.82 -12.67 28.79
N HIS A 30 3.23 -11.89 29.79
CA HIS A 30 2.52 -11.84 31.06
C HIS A 30 1.21 -11.06 30.92
N PRO A 31 0.11 -11.49 31.56
CA PRO A 31 -1.20 -10.85 31.41
C PRO A 31 -1.29 -9.47 32.10
N MET A 32 -0.50 -9.24 33.16
CA MET A 32 -0.23 -7.89 33.67
C MET A 32 0.60 -7.12 32.66
N LYS A 33 0.20 -5.90 32.28
CA LYS A 33 0.90 -5.11 31.24
C LYS A 33 1.65 -3.91 31.82
N GLY A 34 1.07 -3.24 32.81
CA GLY A 34 1.55 -1.94 33.25
C GLY A 34 1.16 -0.82 32.29
N PRO A 35 1.50 0.43 32.63
CA PRO A 35 1.08 1.61 31.87
C PRO A 35 1.77 1.70 30.51
N MET A 36 0.97 1.82 29.45
CA MET A 36 1.47 2.02 28.09
C MET A 36 0.69 3.08 27.35
N THR A 37 1.40 3.98 26.68
CA THR A 37 0.82 5.03 25.84
C THR A 37 0.17 4.44 24.60
N THR A 38 -0.93 5.03 24.13
CA THR A 38 -1.53 4.63 22.86
C THR A 38 -0.57 4.90 21.70
N GLN A 39 -0.37 3.90 20.83
CA GLN A 39 0.40 4.06 19.60
C GLN A 39 -0.51 4.45 18.42
N SER A 40 0.07 5.08 17.41
CA SER A 40 -0.69 5.42 16.19
C SER A 40 -1.05 4.17 15.41
N LEU A 41 -2.18 4.23 14.70
CA LEU A 41 -2.54 3.22 13.69
C LEU A 41 -1.96 3.53 12.30
N ARG A 42 -1.21 4.63 12.16
CA ARG A 42 -0.58 5.00 10.88
C ARG A 42 0.71 4.22 10.70
N GLY A 43 1.01 3.83 9.46
CA GLY A 43 2.26 3.18 9.08
C GLY A 43 2.48 1.88 9.85
N MET A 44 1.45 1.03 9.93
CA MET A 44 1.58 -0.27 10.59
C MET A 44 2.17 -1.34 9.68
N VAL A 45 2.08 -1.16 8.36
CA VAL A 45 2.67 -2.07 7.37
C VAL A 45 4.19 -2.23 7.57
N ASN A 46 4.67 -3.46 7.39
CA ASN A 46 6.08 -3.88 7.54
C ASN A 46 6.65 -3.81 8.96
N ALA A 47 5.79 -3.66 9.98
CA ALA A 47 6.19 -3.60 11.37
C ALA A 47 5.80 -4.86 12.17
N GLY A 48 5.22 -5.88 11.54
CA GLY A 48 4.83 -7.14 12.17
C GLY A 48 3.90 -6.98 13.38
N PRO A 49 4.20 -7.64 14.52
CA PRO A 49 3.29 -7.70 15.66
C PRO A 49 2.99 -6.31 16.21
N MET A 50 1.79 -6.07 16.72
CA MET A 50 1.32 -4.73 17.07
C MET A 50 1.28 -4.49 18.57
N HIS A 51 1.17 -3.21 18.94
CA HIS A 51 1.28 -2.70 20.31
C HIS A 51 2.72 -2.76 20.87
N TRP A 52 2.95 -2.17 22.05
CA TRP A 52 4.30 -1.97 22.60
C TRP A 52 5.03 -3.28 22.84
N ARG A 53 4.32 -4.29 23.33
CA ARG A 53 4.89 -5.61 23.61
C ARG A 53 4.98 -6.50 22.37
N GLY A 54 4.31 -6.14 21.29
CA GLY A 54 4.05 -7.05 20.18
C GLY A 54 3.11 -8.20 20.56
N ASP A 55 2.26 -8.03 21.58
CA ASP A 55 1.32 -9.05 22.06
C ASP A 55 0.07 -9.20 21.19
N ARG A 56 -0.08 -8.32 20.18
CA ARG A 56 -1.01 -8.50 19.08
C ARG A 56 -0.25 -9.09 17.91
N THR A 57 -0.18 -10.42 17.86
CA THR A 57 0.62 -11.16 16.89
C THR A 57 -0.22 -12.30 16.31
N ALA A 58 -0.06 -12.54 15.01
CA ALA A 58 -0.62 -13.72 14.35
C ALA A 58 0.21 -14.99 14.64
N GLY A 59 1.45 -14.85 15.15
CA GLY A 59 2.35 -15.98 15.41
C GLY A 59 1.86 -16.96 16.49
N ASN A 60 0.83 -16.59 17.26
CA ASN A 60 0.18 -17.48 18.23
C ASN A 60 -0.97 -18.29 17.63
N ASP A 61 -1.31 -18.07 16.35
CA ASP A 61 -2.30 -18.87 15.64
C ASP A 61 -1.67 -20.14 15.05
N PRO A 62 -2.43 -21.24 14.90
CA PRO A 62 -1.93 -22.44 14.24
C PRO A 62 -1.40 -22.16 12.82
N GLY A 63 -0.09 -22.30 12.63
CA GLY A 63 0.59 -22.00 11.36
C GLY A 63 0.79 -20.51 11.06
N GLY A 64 0.43 -19.63 12.01
CA GLY A 64 0.55 -18.18 11.88
C GLY A 64 2.01 -17.71 11.90
N GLN A 65 2.24 -16.52 11.33
CA GLN A 65 3.56 -15.91 11.24
C GLN A 65 3.62 -14.70 12.18
N PRO A 66 4.64 -14.58 13.04
CA PRO A 66 4.71 -13.47 14.00
C PRO A 66 4.76 -12.08 13.34
N LEU A 67 5.32 -11.99 12.13
CA LEU A 67 5.46 -10.75 11.37
C LEU A 67 4.27 -10.46 10.44
N ASP A 68 3.17 -11.22 10.51
CA ASP A 68 1.96 -10.93 9.73
C ASP A 68 1.13 -9.80 10.37
N GLU A 69 1.18 -8.61 9.75
CA GLU A 69 0.45 -7.42 10.22
C GLU A 69 -1.07 -7.52 10.07
N ASP A 70 -1.56 -8.22 9.04
CA ASP A 70 -3.00 -8.40 8.82
C ASP A 70 -3.59 -9.23 9.97
N GLY A 71 -2.99 -10.39 10.25
CA GLY A 71 -3.38 -11.22 11.38
C GLY A 71 -3.16 -10.51 12.72
N ALA A 72 -2.08 -9.75 12.88
CA ALA A 72 -1.81 -8.97 14.09
C ALA A 72 -2.88 -7.90 14.35
N PHE A 73 -3.32 -7.16 13.33
CA PHE A 73 -4.34 -6.12 13.50
C PHE A 73 -5.70 -6.73 13.90
N LYS A 74 -6.07 -7.87 13.32
CA LYS A 74 -7.29 -8.60 13.69
C LYS A 74 -7.35 -9.00 15.17
N LYS A 75 -6.20 -9.14 15.85
CA LYS A 75 -6.15 -9.38 17.31
C LYS A 75 -6.71 -8.24 18.16
N PHE A 76 -6.99 -7.07 17.58
CA PHE A 76 -7.67 -5.97 18.26
C PHE A 76 -9.19 -6.10 18.29
N ASN A 77 -9.82 -7.02 17.53
CA ASN A 77 -11.29 -7.12 17.46
C ASN A 77 -11.99 -7.23 18.83
N PRO A 78 -11.47 -7.97 19.83
CA PRO A 78 -12.07 -7.99 21.18
C PRO A 78 -12.13 -6.62 21.88
N ALA A 79 -11.29 -5.66 21.50
CA ALA A 79 -11.28 -4.32 22.07
C ALA A 79 -12.53 -3.48 21.72
N PHE A 80 -13.24 -3.80 20.62
CA PHE A 80 -14.50 -3.14 20.30
C PHE A 80 -15.54 -3.35 21.41
N VAL A 81 -15.58 -4.56 21.99
CA VAL A 81 -16.44 -4.86 23.13
C VAL A 81 -15.77 -4.39 24.42
N GLY A 82 -14.55 -4.85 24.68
CA GLY A 82 -13.90 -4.68 25.99
C GLY A 82 -13.45 -3.26 26.32
N LEU A 83 -13.24 -2.40 25.32
CA LEU A 83 -12.80 -1.01 25.53
C LEU A 83 -13.78 0.03 24.97
N LEU A 84 -14.37 -0.23 23.80
CA LEU A 84 -15.26 0.73 23.14
C LEU A 84 -16.74 0.53 23.49
N GLY A 85 -17.09 -0.54 24.22
CA GLY A 85 -18.46 -0.80 24.67
C GLY A 85 -19.43 -1.22 23.56
N ALA A 86 -18.94 -1.71 22.42
CA ALA A 86 -19.78 -2.29 21.40
C ALA A 86 -20.47 -3.56 21.91
N ALA A 87 -21.70 -3.82 21.45
CA ALA A 87 -22.47 -5.01 21.88
C ALA A 87 -21.83 -6.34 21.42
N SER A 88 -21.02 -6.31 20.36
CA SER A 88 -20.33 -7.46 19.78
C SER A 88 -19.05 -7.01 19.06
N GLN A 89 -18.15 -7.96 18.84
CA GLN A 89 -17.01 -7.77 17.95
C GLN A 89 -17.49 -7.48 16.52
N LEU A 90 -16.63 -6.86 15.71
CA LEU A 90 -16.89 -6.71 14.27
C LEU A 90 -16.97 -8.08 13.60
N SER A 91 -17.77 -8.18 12.54
CA SER A 91 -17.80 -9.38 11.70
C SER A 91 -16.42 -9.62 11.05
N THR A 92 -16.13 -10.85 10.62
CA THR A 92 -14.87 -11.15 9.94
C THR A 92 -14.67 -10.27 8.69
N ALA A 93 -15.73 -10.01 7.93
CA ALA A 93 -15.68 -9.17 6.73
C ALA A 93 -15.42 -7.69 7.05
N ASP A 94 -16.06 -7.16 8.09
CA ASP A 94 -15.84 -5.78 8.51
C ASP A 94 -14.45 -5.59 9.10
N MET A 95 -13.98 -6.55 9.92
CA MET A 95 -12.63 -6.52 10.47
C MET A 95 -11.58 -6.64 9.37
N GLN A 96 -11.80 -7.48 8.35
CA GLN A 96 -10.94 -7.52 7.16
C GLN A 96 -10.92 -6.17 6.45
N SER A 97 -12.09 -5.60 6.14
CA SER A 97 -12.18 -4.31 5.44
C SER A 97 -11.47 -3.19 6.22
N TYR A 98 -11.58 -3.21 7.56
CA TYR A 98 -10.87 -2.26 8.40
C TYR A 98 -9.36 -2.52 8.38
N THR A 99 -8.93 -3.79 8.40
CA THR A 99 -7.52 -4.19 8.28
C THR A 99 -6.91 -3.69 6.97
N ASP A 100 -7.59 -3.96 5.85
CA ASP A 100 -7.17 -3.53 4.52
C ASP A 100 -7.01 -2.01 4.47
N PHE A 101 -8.03 -1.28 4.94
CA PHE A 101 -7.99 0.18 4.99
C PHE A 101 -6.85 0.70 5.87
N ILE A 102 -6.75 0.23 7.12
CA ILE A 102 -5.83 0.83 8.08
C ILE A 102 -4.37 0.57 7.72
N LEU A 103 -4.06 -0.57 7.08
CA LEU A 103 -2.71 -0.89 6.61
C LEU A 103 -2.29 0.00 5.43
N THR A 104 -3.23 0.65 4.72
CA THR A 104 -2.89 1.67 3.72
C THR A 104 -2.55 3.04 4.32
N VAL A 105 -2.95 3.31 5.57
CA VAL A 105 -2.81 4.63 6.18
C VAL A 105 -1.34 4.91 6.51
N ARG A 106 -0.77 5.96 5.93
CA ARG A 106 0.63 6.37 6.11
C ARG A 106 0.78 7.53 7.09
N TYR A 107 2.01 7.73 7.58
CA TYR A 107 2.36 8.97 8.27
C TYR A 107 2.45 10.13 7.27
N PRO A 108 2.08 11.36 7.67
CA PRO A 108 2.35 12.53 6.85
C PRO A 108 3.86 12.76 6.73
N PRO A 109 4.30 13.61 5.80
CA PRO A 109 5.71 14.01 5.71
C PRO A 109 6.23 14.60 7.02
N ASN A 110 7.49 14.33 7.33
CA ASN A 110 8.12 14.86 8.53
C ASN A 110 8.42 16.37 8.35
N PRO A 111 7.83 17.26 9.16
CA PRO A 111 7.98 18.71 8.98
C PRO A 111 9.36 19.25 9.38
N ILE A 112 10.21 18.45 10.03
CA ILE A 112 11.57 18.83 10.44
C ILE A 112 12.57 18.67 9.29
N ARG A 113 12.23 17.85 8.28
CA ARG A 113 13.10 17.66 7.10
C ARG A 113 12.95 18.82 6.12
N ALA A 114 14.04 19.15 5.44
CA ALA A 114 14.01 20.11 4.34
C ALA A 114 13.15 19.59 3.18
N LEU A 115 12.49 20.49 2.46
CA LEU A 115 11.55 20.14 1.39
C LEU A 115 12.22 19.51 0.16
N ASP A 116 13.51 19.76 -0.04
CA ASP A 116 14.37 19.08 -1.01
C ASP A 116 14.89 17.72 -0.52
N ASN A 117 14.40 17.27 0.65
CA ASN A 117 14.78 16.05 1.33
C ASN A 117 16.24 16.01 1.85
N SER A 118 16.98 17.11 1.75
CA SER A 118 18.34 17.21 2.29
C SER A 118 18.36 17.13 3.82
N LEU A 119 19.51 16.74 4.38
CA LEU A 119 19.75 16.72 5.81
C LEU A 119 20.62 17.92 6.20
N THR A 120 20.32 18.53 7.34
CA THR A 120 21.25 19.50 7.97
C THR A 120 22.53 18.78 8.42
N SER A 121 23.59 19.56 8.68
CA SER A 121 24.87 18.98 9.16
C SER A 121 24.70 18.14 10.44
N ALA A 122 23.83 18.56 11.37
CA ALA A 122 23.53 17.82 12.58
C ALA A 122 22.78 16.50 12.30
N GLN A 123 21.77 16.54 11.43
CA GLN A 123 21.00 15.36 11.02
C GLN A 123 21.87 14.34 10.27
N SER A 124 22.74 14.82 9.37
CA SER A 124 23.69 13.97 8.63
C SER A 124 24.71 13.30 9.55
N ALA A 125 25.28 14.05 10.50
CA ALA A 125 26.18 13.49 11.52
C ALA A 125 25.45 12.48 12.42
N GLY A 126 24.20 12.78 12.80
CA GLY A 126 23.35 11.88 13.57
C GLY A 126 23.01 10.59 12.85
N GLN A 127 22.68 10.68 11.55
CA GLN A 127 22.44 9.52 10.70
C GLN A 127 23.68 8.63 10.61
N THR A 128 24.84 9.24 10.38
CA THR A 128 26.11 8.52 10.28
C THR A 128 26.40 7.76 11.57
N PHE A 129 26.21 8.40 12.74
CA PHE A 129 26.34 7.76 14.03
C PHE A 129 25.34 6.61 14.19
N TYR A 130 24.05 6.87 13.93
CA TYR A 130 22.96 5.90 14.09
C TYR A 130 23.19 4.60 13.31
N LEU A 131 23.71 4.72 12.08
CA LEU A 131 23.94 3.59 11.18
C LEU A 131 25.23 2.83 11.47
N ASN A 132 26.26 3.49 12.03
CA ASN A 132 27.63 2.96 12.01
C ASN A 132 28.29 2.84 13.38
N THR A 133 27.85 3.62 14.37
CA THR A 133 28.49 3.65 15.69
C THR A 133 27.82 2.69 16.65
N THR A 134 28.63 1.81 17.24
CA THR A 134 28.22 1.01 18.38
C THR A 134 28.07 1.94 19.59
N VAL A 135 26.84 2.10 20.07
CA VAL A 135 26.48 3.04 21.15
C VAL A 135 26.18 2.31 22.45
N ASP A 136 25.77 1.06 22.37
CA ASP A 136 25.67 0.11 23.45
C ASP A 136 26.47 -1.14 23.07
N THR A 137 25.99 -2.36 23.33
CA THR A 137 26.60 -3.56 22.74
C THR A 137 26.35 -3.68 21.23
N GLN A 138 25.52 -2.80 20.66
CA GLN A 138 25.04 -2.76 19.28
C GLN A 138 25.04 -1.32 18.72
N LYS A 139 24.62 -1.20 17.46
CA LYS A 139 24.33 0.10 16.83
C LYS A 139 22.86 0.42 17.00
N CYS A 140 22.48 1.70 16.97
CA CYS A 140 21.06 2.08 17.00
C CYS A 140 20.25 1.35 15.91
N ASN A 141 20.80 1.28 14.69
CA ASN A 141 20.19 0.63 13.53
C ASN A 141 20.07 -0.91 13.65
N THR A 142 20.77 -1.55 14.59
CA THR A 142 20.64 -3.01 14.81
C THR A 142 19.24 -3.35 15.34
N CYS A 143 18.76 -2.57 16.30
CA CYS A 143 17.42 -2.76 16.86
C CYS A 143 16.40 -1.91 16.11
N HIS A 144 16.66 -0.61 15.99
CA HIS A 144 15.78 0.29 15.26
C HIS A 144 16.13 0.25 13.76
N ALA A 145 15.74 -0.80 13.05
CA ALA A 145 16.10 -0.94 11.64
C ALA A 145 15.55 0.21 10.77
N LEU A 146 16.44 0.94 10.11
CA LEU A 146 16.12 1.91 9.07
C LEU A 146 16.59 1.39 7.70
N ASN A 147 15.62 0.98 6.89
CA ASN A 147 15.82 0.53 5.52
C ASN A 147 14.58 0.91 4.71
N ILE A 148 14.63 2.09 4.08
CA ILE A 148 13.49 2.69 3.36
C ILE A 148 12.99 1.77 2.22
N PRO A 149 13.84 1.19 1.36
CA PRO A 149 13.40 0.22 0.35
C PRO A 149 12.61 -0.97 0.90
N SER A 150 12.96 -1.45 2.11
CA SER A 150 12.22 -2.54 2.78
C SER A 150 11.06 -2.05 3.64
N GLY A 151 10.75 -0.75 3.64
CA GLY A 151 9.67 -0.15 4.42
C GLY A 151 9.94 -0.09 5.92
N PHE A 152 11.20 -0.20 6.36
CA PHE A 152 11.60 -0.15 7.75
C PHE A 152 12.02 1.27 8.14
N PHE A 153 11.31 1.85 9.10
CA PHE A 153 11.48 3.25 9.53
C PHE A 153 11.75 3.33 11.04
N GLY A 154 12.83 2.67 11.45
CA GLY A 154 13.22 2.49 12.86
C GLY A 154 12.65 1.23 13.51
N THR A 155 12.10 0.30 12.72
CA THR A 155 11.64 -1.03 13.15
C THR A 155 11.55 -1.96 11.93
N ASP A 156 11.78 -3.24 12.17
CA ASP A 156 11.53 -4.37 11.26
C ASP A 156 10.52 -5.38 11.87
N GLY A 157 9.84 -4.96 12.95
CA GLY A 157 8.87 -5.77 13.67
C GLY A 157 9.43 -6.74 14.72
N PHE A 158 10.75 -6.80 14.89
CA PHE A 158 11.35 -7.66 15.90
C PHE A 158 11.20 -7.08 17.30
N SER A 159 11.36 -7.96 18.29
CA SER A 159 11.42 -7.63 19.71
C SER A 159 12.85 -7.55 20.22
N SER A 160 13.01 -7.00 21.41
CA SER A 160 14.27 -6.90 22.11
C SER A 160 14.07 -7.08 23.61
N PHE A 161 15.12 -7.55 24.27
CA PHE A 161 15.23 -7.53 25.71
C PHE A 161 15.59 -6.10 26.17
N GLU A 162 14.73 -5.52 27.01
CA GLU A 162 14.86 -4.11 27.44
C GLU A 162 15.46 -3.95 28.85
N GLY A 163 15.76 -5.03 29.58
CA GLY A 163 16.16 -4.93 30.99
C GLY A 163 15.03 -4.55 31.94
N GLU A 164 13.79 -4.58 31.47
CA GLU A 164 12.57 -4.26 32.22
C GLU A 164 11.80 -5.54 32.62
N GLN A 165 10.68 -5.37 33.34
CA GLN A 165 9.82 -6.49 33.75
C GLN A 165 9.20 -7.24 32.55
N GLN A 166 9.20 -6.63 31.36
CA GLN A 166 8.66 -7.20 30.14
C GLN A 166 9.53 -6.88 28.93
N GLU A 167 9.42 -7.73 27.92
CA GLU A 167 10.06 -7.53 26.63
C GLU A 167 9.13 -6.74 25.70
N PHE A 168 9.75 -5.97 24.81
CA PHE A 168 9.03 -5.07 23.94
C PHE A 168 9.31 -5.37 22.47
N LYS A 169 8.31 -5.12 21.62
CA LYS A 169 8.56 -4.92 20.21
C LYS A 169 9.34 -3.63 20.05
N ILE A 170 10.37 -3.64 19.22
CA ILE A 170 11.15 -2.46 18.87
C ILE A 170 10.22 -1.49 18.10
N PRO A 171 9.91 -0.30 18.66
CA PRO A 171 8.96 0.61 18.04
C PRO A 171 9.58 1.34 16.85
N HIS A 172 8.76 1.66 15.84
CA HIS A 172 9.17 2.56 14.77
C HIS A 172 9.48 3.96 15.33
N LEU A 173 10.29 4.75 14.61
CA LEU A 173 10.69 6.09 15.08
C LEU A 173 10.07 7.26 14.28
N ARG A 174 9.23 6.95 13.27
CA ARG A 174 8.61 7.93 12.36
C ARG A 174 7.90 9.12 13.02
N ASN A 175 7.26 8.90 14.17
CA ASN A 175 6.38 9.88 14.80
C ASN A 175 6.99 10.54 16.04
N LEU A 176 8.28 10.34 16.31
CA LEU A 176 8.93 10.89 17.50
C LEU A 176 8.81 12.41 17.58
N TYR A 177 8.82 13.11 16.44
CA TYR A 177 8.60 14.57 16.39
C TYR A 177 7.25 15.02 16.94
N GLN A 178 6.25 14.14 16.97
CA GLN A 178 4.91 14.44 17.49
C GLN A 178 4.80 14.25 19.01
N LYS A 179 5.84 13.71 19.65
CA LYS A 179 5.92 13.48 21.10
C LYS A 179 6.64 14.61 21.85
N ILE A 180 6.98 15.70 21.14
CA ILE A 180 7.60 16.87 21.76
C ILE A 180 6.54 17.65 22.54
N GLY A 181 6.89 18.15 23.73
CA GLY A 181 6.02 19.00 24.54
C GLY A 181 6.31 18.94 26.04
N MET A 182 6.96 17.86 26.50
CA MET A 182 7.53 17.76 27.84
C MET A 182 9.03 18.05 27.76
N PHE A 183 9.52 19.01 28.55
CA PHE A 183 10.95 19.39 28.55
C PHE A 183 11.60 19.22 29.92
N GLY A 184 10.79 19.09 30.99
CA GLY A 184 11.27 18.83 32.34
C GLY A 184 11.35 17.35 32.66
N PHE A 185 12.39 16.94 33.40
CA PHE A 185 12.52 15.59 33.96
C PHE A 185 12.92 15.67 35.44
N PRO A 186 12.23 14.95 36.35
CA PRO A 186 12.49 15.04 37.78
C PRO A 186 13.88 14.48 38.15
N ASN A 187 14.44 14.97 39.26
CA ASN A 187 15.62 14.34 39.86
C ASN A 187 15.26 12.98 40.45
N GLY A 188 16.16 12.00 40.32
CA GLY A 188 16.06 10.71 41.02
C GLY A 188 15.95 9.46 40.14
N ALA A 189 15.89 9.59 38.81
CA ALA A 189 16.03 8.41 37.94
C ALA A 189 17.50 7.96 37.87
N PRO A 190 17.78 6.64 37.94
CA PRO A 190 19.15 6.13 37.91
C PRO A 190 19.91 6.59 36.65
N GLY A 191 21.02 7.30 36.87
CA GLY A 191 21.93 7.71 35.79
C GLY A 191 21.45 8.88 34.93
N ILE A 192 20.32 9.51 35.24
CA ILE A 192 19.83 10.69 34.54
C ILE A 192 19.74 11.86 35.53
N THR A 193 20.53 12.91 35.28
CA THR A 193 20.41 14.17 36.01
C THR A 193 19.12 14.86 35.61
N GLY A 194 18.25 15.17 36.58
CA GLY A 194 17.02 15.90 36.32
C GLY A 194 17.30 17.32 35.85
N THR A 195 16.37 17.88 35.08
CA THR A 195 16.52 19.20 34.46
C THR A 195 16.16 20.36 35.40
N GLY A 196 15.61 20.07 36.58
CA GLY A 196 14.98 21.08 37.44
C GLY A 196 13.70 21.66 36.82
N PHE A 197 13.19 22.75 37.42
CA PHE A 197 12.01 23.45 36.92
C PHE A 197 12.33 24.16 35.60
N GLN A 198 11.51 23.92 34.58
CA GLN A 198 11.73 24.36 33.20
C GLN A 198 10.67 25.41 32.76
N GLY A 199 10.01 26.07 33.72
CA GLY A 199 8.89 26.99 33.46
C GLY A 199 7.56 26.26 33.22
N ASP A 200 6.53 27.04 32.91
CA ASP A 200 5.21 26.51 32.56
C ASP A 200 5.30 25.75 31.23
N GLN A 201 4.79 24.51 31.22
CA GLN A 201 4.82 23.64 30.04
C GLN A 201 3.41 23.22 29.64
N VAL A 202 3.17 23.17 28.33
CA VAL A 202 2.02 22.45 27.78
C VAL A 202 2.24 20.97 28.06
N ARG A 203 1.25 20.27 28.59
CA ARG A 203 1.36 18.81 28.84
C ARG A 203 1.71 18.09 27.53
N GLY A 204 2.88 17.47 27.48
CA GLY A 204 3.30 16.57 26.39
C GLY A 204 3.20 15.10 26.78
N PHE A 205 3.33 14.21 25.80
CA PHE A 205 3.53 12.78 26.02
C PHE A 205 4.99 12.48 25.70
N GLY A 206 5.79 12.09 26.69
CA GLY A 206 7.21 11.83 26.49
C GLY A 206 7.52 10.60 25.64
N PHE A 207 8.76 10.15 25.74
CA PHE A 207 9.36 8.97 25.14
C PHE A 207 9.33 7.80 26.13
N LEU A 208 9.71 6.60 25.66
CA LEU A 208 9.46 5.29 26.29
C LEU A 208 7.99 4.82 26.14
N HIS A 209 7.71 3.58 26.51
CA HIS A 209 6.37 2.99 26.37
C HIS A 209 5.32 3.69 27.23
N ASP A 210 5.72 4.15 28.41
CA ASP A 210 4.88 4.84 29.40
C ASP A 210 4.85 6.37 29.23
N GLY A 211 5.73 6.91 28.38
CA GLY A 211 5.85 8.35 28.12
C GLY A 211 6.57 9.13 29.24
N SER A 212 7.32 8.47 30.11
CA SER A 212 7.97 9.06 31.28
C SER A 212 9.19 9.94 30.96
N ILE A 213 9.83 9.74 29.81
CA ILE A 213 11.07 10.47 29.46
C ILE A 213 10.76 11.71 28.61
N ALA A 214 11.23 12.88 29.02
CA ALA A 214 10.83 14.15 28.39
C ALA A 214 11.34 14.34 26.95
N THR A 215 12.60 14.04 26.68
CA THR A 215 13.24 14.28 25.37
C THR A 215 14.09 13.09 24.95
N VAL A 216 14.35 12.96 23.64
CA VAL A 216 15.30 11.96 23.14
C VAL A 216 16.68 12.21 23.74
N PHE A 217 17.12 13.45 23.88
CA PHE A 217 18.39 13.78 24.53
C PHE A 217 18.49 13.22 25.95
N ILE A 218 17.43 13.32 26.75
CA ILE A 218 17.39 12.75 28.11
C ILE A 218 17.40 11.23 28.05
N PHE A 219 16.61 10.62 27.16
CA PHE A 219 16.62 9.16 26.95
C PHE A 219 18.02 8.64 26.63
N LEU A 220 18.73 9.32 25.73
CA LEU A 220 20.07 8.91 25.33
C LEU A 220 21.05 8.96 26.51
N ASN A 221 20.84 9.80 27.54
CA ASN A 221 21.70 9.83 28.73
C ASN A 221 21.57 8.61 29.65
N ALA A 222 20.69 7.65 29.34
CA ALA A 222 20.63 6.39 30.07
C ALA A 222 22.03 5.71 30.11
N PRO A 223 22.46 5.16 31.26
CA PRO A 223 23.82 4.61 31.43
C PRO A 223 24.23 3.49 30.48
N VAL A 224 23.25 2.82 29.85
CA VAL A 224 23.49 1.77 28.85
C VAL A 224 24.10 2.30 27.56
N PHE A 225 23.98 3.62 27.30
CA PHE A 225 24.49 4.27 26.11
C PHE A 225 25.80 5.01 26.35
N SER A 226 26.81 4.70 25.53
CA SER A 226 28.11 5.34 25.48
C SER A 226 28.17 6.36 24.34
N PHE A 227 28.22 7.64 24.70
CA PHE A 227 28.45 8.75 23.77
C PHE A 227 29.69 9.53 24.22
N GLN A 228 30.47 10.04 23.26
CA GLN A 228 31.69 10.79 23.60
C GLN A 228 31.39 12.17 24.18
N ASN A 229 30.28 12.78 23.76
CA ASN A 229 29.86 14.11 24.21
C ASN A 229 28.38 14.37 23.83
N ASP A 230 27.83 15.44 24.38
CA ASP A 230 26.45 15.85 24.14
C ASP A 230 26.19 16.31 22.70
N THR A 231 27.20 16.75 21.95
CA THR A 231 27.05 17.07 20.53
C THR A 231 26.64 15.83 19.74
N GLN A 232 27.23 14.66 20.01
CA GLN A 232 26.79 13.42 19.38
C GLN A 232 25.34 13.05 19.75
N ARG A 233 24.98 13.20 21.03
CA ARG A 233 23.59 12.95 21.49
C ARG A 233 22.60 13.86 20.78
N ARG A 234 22.89 15.15 20.68
CA ARG A 234 22.05 16.15 19.98
C ARG A 234 21.96 15.87 18.48
N ASN A 235 23.04 15.43 17.85
CA ASN A 235 23.01 15.06 16.43
C ASN A 235 22.10 13.84 16.19
N VAL A 236 22.21 12.80 17.03
CA VAL A 236 21.31 11.62 16.96
C VAL A 236 19.87 12.03 17.23
N GLU A 237 19.61 12.86 18.24
CA GLU A 237 18.28 13.43 18.49
C GLU A 237 17.73 14.16 17.26
N ALA A 238 18.50 15.06 16.66
CA ALA A 238 18.10 15.78 15.45
C ALA A 238 17.76 14.83 14.29
N PHE A 239 18.54 13.76 14.13
CA PHE A 239 18.27 12.75 13.09
C PHE A 239 16.99 11.95 13.38
N VAL A 240 16.81 11.39 14.58
CA VAL A 240 15.63 10.55 14.84
C VAL A 240 14.33 11.36 14.86
N LEU A 241 14.37 12.62 15.26
CA LEU A 241 13.22 13.53 15.15
C LEU A 241 12.90 13.88 13.69
N SER A 242 13.90 13.84 12.81
CA SER A 242 13.73 14.07 11.36
C SER A 242 13.65 12.77 10.54
N MET A 243 13.38 11.63 11.18
CA MET A 243 13.34 10.35 10.48
C MET A 243 12.29 10.34 9.37
N ASP A 244 12.63 9.68 8.26
CA ASP A 244 11.74 9.49 7.12
C ASP A 244 10.44 8.79 7.55
N THR A 245 9.30 9.31 7.09
CA THR A 245 7.97 8.79 7.46
C THR A 245 7.36 7.88 6.38
N GLY A 246 8.02 7.74 5.22
CA GLY A 246 7.51 7.03 4.05
C GLY A 246 6.76 7.93 3.05
N LEU A 247 6.56 9.21 3.38
CA LEU A 247 6.19 10.26 2.44
C LEU A 247 7.25 11.36 2.52
N ARG A 248 7.73 11.79 1.35
CA ARG A 248 8.80 12.78 1.28
C ARG A 248 8.33 14.16 1.74
N PRO A 249 9.22 15.00 2.28
CA PRO A 249 8.86 16.30 2.87
C PRO A 249 8.05 17.21 1.95
N VAL A 250 8.27 17.10 0.64
CA VAL A 250 7.58 17.89 -0.38
C VAL A 250 6.09 17.53 -0.57
N VAL A 251 5.67 16.33 -0.17
CA VAL A 251 4.29 15.87 -0.41
C VAL A 251 3.32 16.74 0.40
N GLY A 252 2.23 17.17 -0.24
CA GLY A 252 1.27 18.11 0.32
C GLY A 252 1.72 19.57 0.32
N GLN A 253 2.96 19.89 -0.10
CA GLN A 253 3.39 21.27 -0.30
C GLN A 253 2.71 21.88 -1.52
N GLN A 254 2.35 23.15 -1.39
CA GLN A 254 1.64 23.91 -2.41
C GLN A 254 2.26 25.28 -2.64
N VAL A 255 2.11 25.80 -3.85
CA VAL A 255 2.35 27.21 -4.16
C VAL A 255 1.30 27.74 -5.12
N SER A 256 0.74 28.89 -4.78
CA SER A 256 -0.22 29.60 -5.62
C SER A 256 0.47 30.69 -6.43
N VAL A 257 0.18 30.71 -7.72
CA VAL A 257 0.62 31.72 -8.68
C VAL A 257 -0.55 32.61 -9.03
N ALA A 258 -0.37 33.91 -8.85
CA ALA A 258 -1.35 34.95 -9.17
C ALA A 258 -0.70 36.02 -10.06
N PRO A 259 -1.47 36.94 -10.66
CA PRO A 259 -0.90 37.96 -11.56
C PRO A 259 0.26 38.75 -10.95
N ALA A 260 0.15 39.10 -9.65
CA ALA A 260 1.17 39.84 -8.93
C ALA A 260 2.43 39.01 -8.63
N THR A 261 2.35 37.68 -8.62
CA THR A 261 3.44 36.78 -8.21
C THR A 261 3.95 35.90 -9.34
N VAL A 262 3.43 36.06 -10.56
CA VAL A 262 3.78 35.20 -11.71
C VAL A 262 5.28 35.16 -11.96
N ASN A 263 5.99 36.28 -11.77
CA ASN A 263 7.44 36.39 -11.92
C ASN A 263 8.20 36.57 -10.59
N ASP A 264 7.54 36.37 -9.45
CA ASP A 264 8.19 36.43 -8.15
C ASP A 264 9.25 35.31 -8.01
N ALA A 265 10.43 35.64 -7.53
CA ALA A 265 11.55 34.70 -7.41
C ALA A 265 11.29 33.60 -6.37
N THR A 266 10.53 33.89 -5.31
CA THR A 266 10.18 32.91 -4.27
C THR A 266 9.17 31.91 -4.82
N VAL A 267 8.17 32.38 -5.58
CA VAL A 267 7.17 31.52 -6.23
C VAL A 267 7.82 30.66 -7.32
N THR A 268 8.60 31.26 -8.22
CA THR A 268 9.27 30.50 -9.29
C THR A 268 10.27 29.49 -8.73
N GLY A 269 11.08 29.89 -7.73
CA GLY A 269 11.99 28.98 -7.02
C GLY A 269 11.26 27.85 -6.29
N ARG A 270 10.05 28.08 -5.77
CA ARG A 270 9.22 27.02 -5.19
C ARG A 270 8.72 26.05 -6.26
N ILE A 271 8.26 26.52 -7.42
CA ILE A 271 7.86 25.66 -8.54
C ILE A 271 9.05 24.81 -9.00
N ASP A 272 10.24 25.41 -9.12
CA ASP A 272 11.47 24.68 -9.46
C ASP A 272 11.79 23.57 -8.47
N LEU A 273 11.65 23.85 -7.17
CA LEU A 273 11.81 22.83 -6.14
C LEU A 273 10.80 21.69 -6.31
N LEU A 274 9.51 21.99 -6.53
CA LEU A 274 8.48 20.97 -6.70
C LEU A 274 8.75 20.08 -7.92
N ILE A 275 9.13 20.69 -9.06
CA ILE A 275 9.53 19.95 -10.28
C ILE A 275 10.74 19.06 -10.00
N ALA A 276 11.78 19.60 -9.36
CA ALA A 276 12.98 18.84 -9.04
C ALA A 276 12.73 17.69 -8.07
N ARG A 277 11.61 17.70 -7.32
CA ARG A 277 11.21 16.59 -6.45
C ARG A 277 10.36 15.56 -7.19
N ASP A 278 9.50 15.99 -8.10
CA ASP A 278 8.79 15.07 -9.01
C ASP A 278 9.79 14.29 -9.88
N ASP A 279 10.75 14.97 -10.51
CA ASP A 279 11.82 14.34 -11.31
C ASP A 279 12.66 13.32 -10.49
N ALA A 280 12.71 13.48 -9.16
CA ALA A 280 13.39 12.57 -8.24
C ALA A 280 12.52 11.39 -7.76
N GLY A 281 11.25 11.34 -8.18
CA GLY A 281 10.26 10.35 -7.73
C GLY A 281 9.75 10.59 -6.30
N ASP A 282 9.98 11.78 -5.74
CA ASP A 282 9.60 12.09 -4.34
C ASP A 282 8.10 12.48 -4.23
N CYS A 283 7.46 12.92 -5.32
CA CYS A 283 6.04 13.28 -5.42
C CYS A 283 5.57 13.15 -6.88
N ASP A 284 4.27 13.30 -7.14
CA ASP A 284 3.78 13.73 -8.45
C ASP A 284 3.32 15.19 -8.36
N LEU A 285 3.65 16.03 -9.32
CA LEU A 285 3.31 17.44 -9.34
C LEU A 285 2.08 17.68 -10.21
N VAL A 286 1.04 18.23 -9.58
CA VAL A 286 -0.20 18.61 -10.26
C VAL A 286 -0.43 20.11 -10.18
N VAL A 287 -1.21 20.64 -11.11
CA VAL A 287 -1.66 22.03 -11.12
C VAL A 287 -3.17 22.06 -11.26
N LYS A 288 -3.84 22.86 -10.42
CA LYS A 288 -5.27 23.16 -10.56
C LYS A 288 -5.47 24.67 -10.60
N GLY A 289 -6.43 25.13 -11.40
CA GLY A 289 -6.74 26.55 -11.53
C GLY A 289 -7.86 26.78 -12.53
N ASN A 290 -8.10 28.05 -12.88
CA ASN A 290 -9.05 28.40 -13.93
C ASN A 290 -8.31 28.88 -15.19
N VAL A 291 -8.86 28.57 -16.37
CA VAL A 291 -8.42 29.13 -17.65
C VAL A 291 -9.65 29.51 -18.47
N ASN A 292 -9.77 30.77 -18.86
CA ASN A 292 -10.92 31.35 -19.58
C ASN A 292 -12.27 31.06 -18.91
N GLY A 293 -12.30 31.06 -17.58
CA GLY A 293 -13.50 30.76 -16.78
C GLY A 293 -13.81 29.27 -16.62
N GLU A 294 -12.98 28.38 -17.17
CA GLU A 294 -13.11 26.93 -17.02
C GLU A 294 -12.18 26.42 -15.91
N ALA A 295 -12.67 25.56 -15.02
CA ALA A 295 -11.80 24.83 -14.11
C ALA A 295 -10.94 23.84 -14.91
N ARG A 296 -9.62 23.90 -14.71
CA ARG A 296 -8.63 23.10 -15.43
C ARG A 296 -7.66 22.42 -14.48
N GLY A 297 -7.10 21.31 -14.94
CA GLY A 297 -6.02 20.57 -14.31
C GLY A 297 -4.87 20.26 -15.24
N ALA A 298 -3.71 20.02 -14.64
CA ALA A 298 -2.54 19.51 -15.32
C ALA A 298 -1.71 18.61 -14.40
N VAL A 299 -0.95 17.70 -15.00
CA VAL A 299 0.02 16.83 -14.32
C VAL A 299 1.38 16.97 -15.00
N TYR A 300 2.45 17.03 -14.22
CA TYR A 300 3.80 17.07 -14.74
C TYR A 300 4.16 15.74 -15.43
N VAL A 301 4.84 15.82 -16.57
CA VAL A 301 5.20 14.64 -17.40
C VAL A 301 6.69 14.61 -17.76
N GLY A 302 7.53 15.31 -16.99
CA GLY A 302 8.97 15.40 -17.21
C GLY A 302 9.38 16.53 -18.16
N SER A 303 10.68 16.80 -18.20
CA SER A 303 11.28 17.79 -19.12
C SER A 303 10.66 19.19 -19.04
N ASN A 304 10.26 19.64 -17.85
CA ASN A 304 9.57 20.93 -17.65
C ASN A 304 8.22 21.04 -18.39
N ASN A 305 7.52 19.92 -18.60
CA ASN A 305 6.25 19.89 -19.34
C ASN A 305 5.10 19.30 -18.53
N PHE A 306 3.88 19.73 -18.86
CA PHE A 306 2.65 19.39 -18.16
C PHE A 306 1.56 18.95 -19.15
N GLN A 307 1.02 17.76 -18.94
CA GLN A 307 -0.17 17.28 -19.63
C GLN A 307 -1.39 17.93 -18.99
N THR A 308 -2.23 18.58 -19.79
CA THR A 308 -3.49 19.17 -19.33
C THR A 308 -4.63 18.14 -19.38
N ASP A 309 -5.70 18.44 -18.66
CA ASP A 309 -6.91 17.62 -18.52
C ASP A 309 -7.85 17.61 -19.75
N ARG A 310 -7.37 18.01 -20.94
CA ARG A 310 -8.13 17.96 -22.19
C ARG A 310 -7.27 17.34 -23.28
N ASN A 311 -7.73 16.26 -23.91
CA ASN A 311 -6.93 15.49 -24.89
C ASN A 311 -6.55 16.30 -26.14
N ALA A 312 -7.38 17.28 -26.53
CA ALA A 312 -7.12 18.12 -27.69
C ALA A 312 -6.05 19.20 -27.43
N ASP A 313 -5.74 19.47 -26.16
CA ASP A 313 -4.74 20.47 -25.80
C ASP A 313 -3.34 19.89 -25.98
N SER A 314 -2.42 20.71 -26.49
CA SER A 314 -1.00 20.39 -26.46
C SER A 314 -0.48 20.43 -25.02
N VAL A 315 0.46 19.55 -24.71
CA VAL A 315 1.29 19.64 -23.50
C VAL A 315 1.86 21.05 -23.36
N LEU A 316 1.78 21.62 -22.16
CA LEU A 316 2.27 22.96 -21.86
C LEU A 316 3.64 22.90 -21.18
N SER A 317 4.54 23.79 -21.58
CA SER A 317 5.78 23.98 -20.82
C SER A 317 5.48 24.63 -19.46
N LYS A 318 6.37 24.43 -18.49
CA LYS A 318 6.38 25.11 -17.18
C LYS A 318 6.11 26.61 -17.33
N THR A 319 6.84 27.26 -18.25
CA THR A 319 6.71 28.70 -18.49
C THR A 319 5.35 29.05 -19.08
N ALA A 320 4.87 28.29 -20.07
CA ALA A 320 3.57 28.55 -20.69
C ALA A 320 2.42 28.37 -19.68
N LEU A 321 2.44 27.27 -18.92
CA LEU A 321 1.43 26.99 -17.89
C LEU A 321 1.41 28.11 -16.84
N ARG A 322 2.56 28.43 -16.23
CA ARG A 322 2.69 29.50 -15.22
C ARG A 322 2.19 30.85 -15.75
N ASN A 323 2.50 31.19 -17.00
CA ASN A 323 2.12 32.48 -17.58
C ASN A 323 0.59 32.64 -17.76
N LEU A 324 -0.21 31.56 -17.74
CA LEU A 324 -1.67 31.67 -17.72
C LEU A 324 -2.17 32.45 -16.48
N ALA A 325 -1.47 32.31 -15.36
CA ALA A 325 -1.79 33.01 -14.11
C ALA A 325 -1.50 34.53 -14.14
N ALA A 326 -0.95 35.07 -15.24
CA ALA A 326 -0.80 36.51 -15.42
C ALA A 326 -2.16 37.23 -15.62
N THR A 327 -3.19 36.49 -16.03
CA THR A 327 -4.56 37.01 -16.18
C THR A 327 -5.33 36.84 -14.87
N ALA A 328 -5.95 37.92 -14.38
CA ALA A 328 -6.77 37.86 -13.17
C ALA A 328 -7.92 36.85 -13.33
N GLY A 329 -8.15 36.02 -12.31
CA GLY A 329 -9.13 34.94 -12.36
C GLY A 329 -8.61 33.64 -12.98
N GLN A 330 -7.34 33.57 -13.36
CA GLN A 330 -6.66 32.36 -13.83
C GLN A 330 -5.53 31.89 -12.90
N GLU A 331 -5.67 32.17 -11.60
CA GLU A 331 -4.70 31.76 -10.60
C GLU A 331 -4.51 30.23 -10.62
N GLN A 332 -3.26 29.80 -10.44
CA GLN A 332 -2.86 28.40 -10.49
C GLN A 332 -2.26 27.95 -9.17
N VAL A 333 -2.58 26.74 -8.75
CA VAL A 333 -2.02 26.12 -7.54
C VAL A 333 -1.25 24.87 -7.94
N TYR A 334 0.06 24.89 -7.70
CA TYR A 334 0.96 23.76 -7.91
C TYR A 334 1.02 22.96 -6.60
N THR A 335 0.83 21.65 -6.67
CA THR A 335 0.80 20.75 -5.51
C THR A 335 1.62 19.50 -5.77
N CYS A 336 2.56 19.17 -4.89
CA CYS A 336 3.14 17.83 -4.85
C CYS A 336 2.15 16.89 -4.14
N VAL A 337 1.64 15.89 -4.85
CA VAL A 337 0.77 14.83 -4.30
C VAL A 337 1.60 13.56 -4.09
N PRO A 338 1.08 12.55 -3.34
CA PRO A 338 1.80 11.29 -3.18
C PRO A 338 2.18 10.66 -4.53
N PRO A 339 3.38 10.06 -4.66
CA PRO A 339 3.79 9.39 -5.89
C PRO A 339 2.74 8.40 -6.41
N GLY A 340 2.53 8.38 -7.71
CA GLY A 340 1.52 7.56 -8.41
C GLY A 340 0.08 8.07 -8.31
N SER A 341 -0.16 9.25 -7.72
CA SER A 341 -1.50 9.86 -7.60
C SER A 341 -1.73 11.05 -8.53
N GLY A 342 -0.72 11.42 -9.33
CA GLY A 342 -0.69 12.61 -10.18
C GLY A 342 -1.79 12.62 -11.23
N THR A 343 -1.96 11.52 -11.97
CA THR A 343 -3.06 11.39 -12.95
C THR A 343 -4.41 11.56 -12.28
N ARG A 344 -4.64 10.79 -11.19
CA ARG A 344 -5.89 10.82 -10.42
C ARG A 344 -6.25 12.22 -9.93
N ILE A 345 -5.28 12.94 -9.41
CA ILE A 345 -5.55 14.23 -8.78
C ILE A 345 -5.50 15.37 -9.82
N GLY A 346 -4.66 15.22 -10.84
CA GLY A 346 -4.33 16.26 -11.80
C GLY A 346 -5.29 16.33 -12.99
N VAL A 347 -5.58 15.20 -13.64
CA VAL A 347 -6.19 15.22 -14.99
C VAL A 347 -7.29 14.19 -15.25
N ASP A 348 -7.41 13.12 -14.47
CA ASP A 348 -8.40 12.04 -14.65
C ASP A 348 -8.82 11.53 -13.27
N ARG A 349 -9.91 12.09 -12.74
CA ARG A 349 -10.30 11.97 -11.33
C ARG A 349 -10.72 10.56 -10.93
N ASP A 350 -11.30 9.81 -11.83
CA ASP A 350 -11.84 8.48 -11.56
C ASP A 350 -11.03 7.32 -12.18
N LEU A 351 -9.97 7.66 -12.93
CA LEU A 351 -8.98 6.74 -13.51
C LEU A 351 -9.57 5.81 -14.57
N ASP A 352 -10.56 6.27 -15.32
CA ASP A 352 -11.13 5.52 -16.43
C ASP A 352 -10.37 5.69 -17.77
N GLY A 353 -9.38 6.59 -17.77
CA GLY A 353 -8.51 6.86 -18.91
C GLY A 353 -8.96 8.04 -19.78
N PHE A 354 -10.05 8.72 -19.42
CA PHE A 354 -10.49 9.96 -20.05
C PHE A 354 -10.19 11.16 -19.15
N PHE A 355 -9.74 12.27 -19.75
CA PHE A 355 -9.38 13.43 -18.94
C PHE A 355 -10.59 14.28 -18.55
N ASP A 356 -10.58 14.79 -17.32
CA ASP A 356 -11.67 15.49 -16.65
C ASP A 356 -12.39 16.51 -17.56
N ARG A 357 -11.63 17.33 -18.30
CA ARG A 357 -12.20 18.38 -19.15
C ARG A 357 -12.71 17.84 -20.48
N THR A 358 -12.05 16.83 -21.06
CA THR A 358 -12.58 16.11 -22.24
C THR A 358 -13.96 15.53 -21.96
N GLU A 359 -14.15 14.97 -20.78
CA GLU A 359 -15.41 14.41 -20.33
C GLU A 359 -16.51 15.46 -20.21
N LEU A 360 -16.22 16.57 -19.52
CA LEU A 360 -17.15 17.69 -19.40
C LEU A 360 -17.53 18.27 -20.76
N ASP A 361 -16.57 18.41 -21.69
CA ASP A 361 -16.83 18.89 -23.05
C ASP A 361 -17.73 17.93 -23.85
N GLN A 362 -17.76 16.64 -23.48
CA GLN A 362 -18.59 15.61 -24.09
C GLN A 362 -19.83 15.25 -23.26
N GLY A 363 -20.09 15.99 -22.16
CA GLY A 363 -21.27 15.84 -21.32
C GLY A 363 -21.27 14.61 -20.41
N THR A 364 -20.10 14.08 -20.05
CA THR A 364 -19.95 12.96 -19.12
C THR A 364 -19.43 13.44 -17.75
N ASP A 365 -19.63 12.62 -16.70
CA ASP A 365 -19.27 12.93 -15.31
C ASP A 365 -17.88 12.41 -14.93
N PRO A 366 -16.87 13.29 -14.77
CA PRO A 366 -15.49 12.91 -14.43
C PRO A 366 -15.32 12.41 -12.99
N ALA A 367 -16.39 12.32 -12.20
CA ALA A 367 -16.35 11.70 -10.89
C ALA A 367 -16.85 10.24 -10.91
N ASN A 368 -17.18 9.70 -12.08
CA ASN A 368 -17.82 8.41 -12.24
C ASN A 368 -17.19 7.64 -13.41
N ALA A 369 -16.30 6.69 -13.10
CA ALA A 369 -15.58 5.88 -14.08
C ALA A 369 -16.45 5.02 -15.02
N ALA A 370 -17.77 4.99 -14.80
CA ALA A 370 -18.74 4.37 -15.71
C ALA A 370 -19.36 5.36 -16.72
N SER A 371 -19.02 6.64 -16.63
CA SER A 371 -19.55 7.75 -17.41
C SER A 371 -18.43 8.44 -18.18
N PHE A 372 -18.05 7.86 -19.32
CA PHE A 372 -16.97 8.37 -20.17
C PHE A 372 -17.43 8.68 -21.61
N PRO A 373 -16.67 9.52 -22.35
CA PRO A 373 -17.03 9.88 -23.70
C PRO A 373 -17.08 8.70 -24.67
N GLY A 374 -18.15 8.61 -25.45
CA GLY A 374 -18.44 7.48 -26.35
C GLY A 374 -19.04 6.26 -25.65
N GLY A 375 -19.20 6.27 -24.33
CA GLY A 375 -20.07 5.35 -23.61
C GLY A 375 -21.54 5.68 -23.84
N THR A 376 -22.44 4.69 -23.75
CA THR A 376 -23.88 4.95 -23.77
C THR A 376 -24.28 5.69 -22.49
N THR A 377 -24.34 7.02 -22.55
CA THR A 377 -24.82 7.87 -21.46
C THR A 377 -26.34 7.70 -21.30
N SER A 378 -26.77 7.14 -20.17
CA SER A 378 -28.11 7.40 -19.65
C SER A 378 -28.08 8.84 -19.12
N THR A 379 -28.60 9.78 -19.91
CA THR A 379 -28.82 11.17 -19.48
C THR A 379 -29.71 11.18 -18.23
N THR A 380 -29.11 11.40 -17.06
CA THR A 380 -29.84 11.85 -15.87
C THR A 380 -29.57 13.34 -15.70
N THR A 381 -30.59 14.14 -16.02
CA THR A 381 -30.64 15.57 -15.75
C THR A 381 -30.47 15.81 -14.24
N THR A 382 -29.39 16.47 -13.84
CA THR A 382 -29.09 16.78 -12.45
C THR A 382 -29.93 17.97 -11.97
N THR A 383 -30.85 17.71 -11.04
CA THR A 383 -31.33 18.71 -10.08
C THR A 383 -30.46 18.58 -8.83
N PRO A 384 -29.98 19.66 -8.19
CA PRO A 384 -29.06 19.54 -7.07
C PRO A 384 -29.78 18.93 -5.87
N THR A 385 -29.49 17.68 -5.57
CA THR A 385 -29.78 17.10 -4.25
C THR A 385 -28.54 16.37 -3.80
N THR A 386 -28.02 16.83 -2.67
CA THR A 386 -26.89 16.27 -1.93
C THR A 386 -27.14 14.77 -1.74
N THR A 387 -26.38 13.93 -2.45
CA THR A 387 -26.44 12.49 -2.25
C THR A 387 -25.02 11.99 -2.04
N THR A 388 -24.74 11.54 -0.82
CA THR A 388 -23.60 10.69 -0.50
C THR A 388 -23.66 9.44 -1.37
N VAL A 389 -22.70 9.26 -2.28
CA VAL A 389 -22.58 8.04 -3.08
C VAL A 389 -21.51 7.15 -2.46
N SER A 390 -21.94 6.02 -1.91
CA SER A 390 -21.07 4.90 -1.56
C SER A 390 -20.65 4.18 -2.84
N THR A 391 -19.35 4.08 -3.09
CA THR A 391 -18.79 3.23 -4.16
C THR A 391 -18.80 1.76 -3.68
N THR A 392 -19.84 1.01 -4.01
CA THR A 392 -19.84 -0.44 -3.83
C THR A 392 -19.14 -1.08 -5.03
N THR A 393 -17.85 -1.40 -4.91
CA THR A 393 -17.20 -2.41 -5.74
C THR A 393 -17.90 -3.75 -5.48
N LEU A 394 -18.57 -4.29 -6.49
CA LEU A 394 -19.24 -5.58 -6.36
C LEU A 394 -18.20 -6.69 -6.10
N PRO A 395 -18.44 -7.59 -5.14
CA PRO A 395 -17.48 -8.64 -4.80
C PRO A 395 -17.30 -9.61 -5.98
N PRO A 396 -16.08 -10.14 -6.19
CA PRO A 396 -15.81 -11.10 -7.25
C PRO A 396 -16.63 -12.38 -7.06
N VAL A 397 -17.03 -12.99 -8.18
CA VAL A 397 -17.65 -14.31 -8.22
C VAL A 397 -16.57 -15.37 -8.02
N LEU A 398 -16.60 -16.06 -6.89
CA LEU A 398 -15.62 -17.08 -6.55
C LEU A 398 -15.91 -18.35 -7.34
N ILE A 399 -14.93 -18.83 -8.11
CA ILE A 399 -15.08 -19.99 -8.99
C ILE A 399 -14.03 -21.06 -8.69
N PRO A 400 -14.38 -22.35 -8.79
CA PRO A 400 -13.40 -23.44 -8.69
C PRO A 400 -12.43 -23.42 -9.87
N ALA A 401 -11.27 -24.04 -9.69
CA ALA A 401 -10.33 -24.33 -10.77
C ALA A 401 -10.32 -25.82 -11.09
N ARG A 402 -10.65 -26.15 -12.34
CA ARG A 402 -10.48 -27.52 -12.84
C ARG A 402 -9.01 -27.87 -13.02
N SER A 403 -8.23 -26.92 -13.52
CA SER A 403 -6.79 -27.03 -13.73
C SER A 403 -6.16 -25.66 -13.92
N LEU A 404 -4.96 -25.46 -13.38
CA LEU A 404 -4.06 -24.36 -13.70
C LEU A 404 -2.66 -24.93 -13.99
N THR A 405 -2.02 -24.49 -15.07
CA THR A 405 -0.64 -24.85 -15.37
C THR A 405 0.08 -23.63 -15.95
N LEU A 406 1.22 -23.32 -15.36
CA LEU A 406 2.17 -22.33 -15.84
C LEU A 406 3.49 -23.04 -16.17
N LYS A 407 4.14 -22.59 -17.24
CA LYS A 407 5.49 -22.98 -17.61
C LYS A 407 6.26 -21.72 -17.99
N ASP A 408 7.55 -21.73 -17.73
CA ASP A 408 8.48 -20.70 -18.16
C ASP A 408 9.81 -21.34 -18.59
N ASP A 409 10.79 -20.52 -18.96
CA ASP A 409 12.16 -20.95 -19.24
C ASP A 409 13.12 -19.79 -18.93
N ASN A 410 13.54 -19.70 -17.67
CA ASN A 410 14.43 -18.66 -17.16
C ASN A 410 15.90 -19.13 -17.11
N THR A 411 16.20 -20.32 -17.62
CA THR A 411 17.57 -20.87 -17.66
C THR A 411 18.27 -20.48 -18.96
N ALA A 412 19.45 -19.86 -18.87
CA ALA A 412 20.20 -19.47 -20.07
C ALA A 412 20.68 -20.71 -20.89
N PRO A 413 20.50 -20.74 -22.23
CA PRO A 413 19.85 -19.73 -23.05
C PRO A 413 18.31 -19.76 -22.95
N VAL A 414 17.74 -18.63 -22.54
CA VAL A 414 16.29 -18.43 -22.31
C VAL A 414 15.50 -18.64 -23.59
N ASN A 415 14.50 -19.54 -23.57
CA ASN A 415 13.55 -19.73 -24.67
C ASN A 415 12.10 -19.41 -24.27
N LEU A 416 11.71 -18.15 -24.47
CA LEU A 416 10.37 -17.65 -24.14
C LEU A 416 9.22 -18.31 -24.92
N GLN A 417 9.49 -19.19 -25.90
CA GLN A 417 8.45 -20.02 -26.55
C GLN A 417 7.89 -21.10 -25.61
N HIS A 418 8.61 -21.43 -24.54
CA HIS A 418 8.20 -22.36 -23.50
C HIS A 418 7.26 -21.72 -22.46
N ARG A 419 7.26 -20.38 -22.34
CA ARG A 419 6.37 -19.62 -21.45
C ARG A 419 4.92 -19.82 -21.83
N LYS A 420 4.12 -20.40 -20.93
CA LYS A 420 2.72 -20.82 -21.20
C LYS A 420 1.85 -20.71 -19.96
N ILE A 421 0.61 -20.25 -20.14
CA ILE A 421 -0.49 -20.38 -19.17
C ILE A 421 -1.64 -21.19 -19.76
N SER A 422 -2.20 -22.07 -18.93
CA SER A 422 -3.44 -22.79 -19.21
C SER A 422 -4.31 -22.86 -17.96
N PHE A 423 -5.49 -22.25 -18.01
CA PHE A 423 -6.48 -22.28 -16.93
C PHE A 423 -7.83 -22.79 -17.44
N ARG A 424 -8.54 -23.56 -16.59
CA ARG A 424 -9.90 -24.00 -16.86
C ARG A 424 -10.73 -24.01 -15.58
N SER A 425 -11.96 -23.52 -15.66
CA SER A 425 -13.00 -23.65 -14.64
C SER A 425 -14.23 -24.37 -15.22
N ASP A 426 -14.91 -25.15 -14.36
CA ASP A 426 -16.23 -25.74 -14.62
C ASP A 426 -17.07 -25.56 -13.35
N THR A 427 -18.21 -24.87 -13.44
CA THR A 427 -19.06 -24.53 -12.28
C THR A 427 -20.43 -25.19 -12.34
N ARG A 428 -20.63 -26.22 -13.17
CA ARG A 428 -21.95 -26.84 -13.38
C ARG A 428 -22.52 -27.48 -12.11
N SER A 429 -21.64 -27.92 -11.21
CA SER A 429 -21.98 -28.53 -9.91
C SER A 429 -21.91 -27.55 -8.74
N GLU A 430 -21.62 -26.28 -8.99
CA GLU A 430 -21.45 -25.28 -7.92
C GLU A 430 -22.78 -24.63 -7.52
N ALA A 431 -22.80 -24.05 -6.32
CA ALA A 431 -23.91 -23.22 -5.86
C ALA A 431 -24.12 -22.02 -6.81
N PRO A 432 -25.37 -21.52 -6.99
CA PRO A 432 -25.66 -20.43 -7.92
C PRO A 432 -24.74 -19.19 -7.79
N ALA A 433 -24.34 -18.84 -6.56
CA ALA A 433 -23.45 -17.72 -6.28
C ALA A 433 -22.02 -17.89 -6.86
N ASN A 434 -21.61 -19.13 -7.16
CA ASN A 434 -20.28 -19.48 -7.66
C ASN A 434 -20.33 -19.92 -9.14
N ARG A 435 -21.47 -19.73 -9.82
CA ARG A 435 -21.63 -20.14 -11.23
C ARG A 435 -21.13 -19.06 -12.18
N ILE A 436 -20.45 -19.49 -13.24
CA ILE A 436 -20.06 -18.62 -14.35
C ILE A 436 -21.31 -18.35 -15.20
N VAL A 437 -21.76 -17.09 -15.18
CA VAL A 437 -22.89 -16.60 -15.96
C VAL A 437 -22.36 -15.71 -17.08
N VAL A 438 -22.74 -16.00 -18.33
CA VAL A 438 -22.33 -15.18 -19.47
C VAL A 438 -23.09 -13.85 -19.45
N PRO A 439 -22.40 -12.70 -19.45
CA PRO A 439 -23.08 -11.41 -19.53
C PRO A 439 -23.88 -11.29 -20.84
N PRO A 440 -25.11 -10.73 -20.81
CA PRO A 440 -25.86 -10.47 -22.04
C PRO A 440 -25.09 -9.58 -23.01
N GLY A 441 -25.32 -9.74 -24.31
CA GLY A 441 -24.73 -8.87 -25.33
C GLY A 441 -25.22 -7.43 -25.19
N GLY A 442 -24.30 -6.47 -25.31
CA GLY A 442 -24.56 -5.05 -25.11
C GLY A 442 -24.77 -4.64 -23.65
N SER A 443 -24.65 -5.57 -22.68
CA SER A 443 -24.62 -5.21 -21.26
C SER A 443 -23.28 -4.61 -20.86
N SER A 444 -23.24 -4.05 -19.65
CA SER A 444 -22.00 -3.56 -19.03
C SER A 444 -20.92 -4.63 -18.88
N GLY A 445 -21.28 -5.93 -18.90
CA GLY A 445 -20.34 -7.05 -18.90
C GLY A 445 -19.98 -7.59 -20.29
N ASP A 446 -20.44 -6.98 -21.39
CA ASP A 446 -20.03 -7.37 -22.75
C ASP A 446 -18.60 -6.88 -23.03
N PRO A 447 -17.61 -7.78 -23.20
CA PRO A 447 -16.23 -7.39 -23.40
C PRO A 447 -15.93 -6.79 -24.78
N ARG A 448 -16.92 -6.73 -25.68
CA ARG A 448 -16.81 -6.00 -26.95
C ARG A 448 -17.11 -4.50 -26.79
N GLY A 449 -17.64 -4.08 -25.65
CA GLY A 449 -17.79 -2.68 -25.29
C GLY A 449 -16.45 -1.99 -25.05
N SER A 450 -16.45 -0.67 -24.87
CA SER A 450 -15.24 0.15 -24.66
C SER A 450 -14.37 -0.32 -23.48
N ALA A 451 -14.97 -0.85 -22.42
CA ALA A 451 -14.28 -1.36 -21.24
C ALA A 451 -13.43 -2.63 -21.49
N GLY A 452 -13.64 -3.33 -22.61
CA GLY A 452 -12.89 -4.54 -22.95
C GLY A 452 -12.99 -5.63 -21.88
N ALA A 453 -11.86 -6.26 -21.56
CA ALA A 453 -11.73 -7.20 -20.46
C ALA A 453 -10.34 -7.07 -19.83
N ALA A 454 -10.18 -7.63 -18.63
CA ALA A 454 -8.88 -7.71 -17.95
C ALA A 454 -8.68 -9.11 -17.37
N LEU A 455 -7.47 -9.65 -17.55
CA LEU A 455 -7.00 -10.86 -16.89
C LEU A 455 -5.93 -10.46 -15.87
N VAL A 456 -6.10 -10.82 -14.60
CA VAL A 456 -5.08 -10.64 -13.59
C VAL A 456 -4.56 -12.00 -13.16
N VAL A 457 -3.23 -12.16 -13.13
CA VAL A 457 -2.57 -13.36 -12.60
C VAL A 457 -1.51 -12.89 -11.61
N TYR A 458 -1.52 -13.49 -10.42
CA TYR A 458 -0.67 -13.08 -9.31
C TYR A 458 -0.41 -14.25 -8.35
N ASN A 459 0.72 -14.17 -7.66
CA ASN A 459 1.04 -15.08 -6.57
C ASN A 459 0.16 -14.69 -5.36
N SER A 460 -0.76 -15.57 -4.96
CA SER A 460 -1.70 -15.29 -3.87
C SER A 460 -1.13 -15.57 -2.48
N ASN A 461 0.08 -16.13 -2.40
CA ASN A 461 0.79 -16.41 -1.15
C ASN A 461 2.31 -16.40 -1.35
N PRO A 462 2.90 -15.27 -1.79
CA PRO A 462 4.33 -15.21 -2.05
C PRO A 462 5.10 -15.37 -0.73
N ALA A 463 6.25 -16.04 -0.80
CA ALA A 463 7.16 -16.11 0.33
C ALA A 463 7.60 -14.67 0.72
N PRO A 464 7.78 -14.37 2.02
CA PRO A 464 8.23 -13.05 2.44
C PRO A 464 9.49 -12.60 1.69
N GLY A 465 9.44 -11.42 1.05
CA GLY A 465 10.54 -10.88 0.25
C GLY A 465 10.59 -11.29 -1.22
N SER A 466 9.63 -12.09 -1.70
CA SER A 466 9.46 -12.34 -3.15
C SER A 466 8.88 -11.09 -3.84
N PRO A 467 9.22 -10.82 -5.10
CA PRO A 467 8.59 -9.75 -5.87
C PRO A 467 7.07 -9.92 -5.91
N THR A 468 6.34 -8.80 -5.96
CA THR A 468 4.89 -8.80 -6.22
C THR A 468 4.67 -9.00 -7.71
N ASP A 469 4.47 -10.24 -8.14
CA ASP A 469 4.23 -10.60 -9.54
C ASP A 469 2.76 -10.44 -9.92
N ASP A 470 2.27 -9.22 -9.76
CA ASP A 470 0.88 -8.84 -9.99
C ASP A 470 0.73 -8.26 -11.39
N HIS A 471 0.17 -9.06 -12.30
CA HIS A 471 0.10 -8.66 -13.69
C HIS A 471 -1.32 -8.55 -14.20
N VAL A 472 -1.69 -7.32 -14.56
CA VAL A 472 -2.94 -7.00 -15.25
C VAL A 472 -2.69 -7.03 -16.76
N ILE A 473 -3.31 -7.99 -17.44
CA ILE A 473 -3.31 -8.10 -18.90
C ILE A 473 -4.59 -7.48 -19.44
N ALA A 474 -4.45 -6.36 -20.15
CA ALA A 474 -5.54 -5.76 -20.91
C ALA A 474 -5.95 -6.66 -22.08
N LEU A 475 -7.26 -6.85 -22.26
CA LEU A 475 -7.84 -7.68 -23.31
C LEU A 475 -8.76 -6.80 -24.17
N PRO A 476 -8.22 -6.16 -25.23
CA PRO A 476 -8.94 -5.15 -25.99
C PRO A 476 -10.24 -5.65 -26.61
N SER A 477 -11.24 -4.77 -26.65
CA SER A 477 -12.59 -5.07 -27.12
C SER A 477 -12.64 -5.62 -28.55
N GLY A 478 -11.79 -5.09 -29.45
CA GLY A 478 -11.70 -5.52 -30.85
C GLY A 478 -11.25 -6.97 -31.07
N SER A 479 -10.74 -7.64 -30.04
CA SER A 479 -10.30 -9.05 -30.10
C SER A 479 -11.34 -10.04 -29.55
N TRP A 480 -12.52 -9.54 -29.14
CA TRP A 480 -13.62 -10.37 -28.63
C TRP A 480 -14.69 -10.61 -29.69
N THR A 481 -15.18 -11.85 -29.76
CA THR A 481 -16.33 -12.26 -30.55
C THR A 481 -17.41 -12.84 -29.65
N ALA A 482 -18.65 -12.37 -29.78
CA ALA A 482 -19.80 -13.01 -29.14
C ALA A 482 -20.41 -14.06 -30.06
N LEU A 483 -20.88 -15.17 -29.50
CA LEU A 483 -21.54 -16.25 -30.23
C LEU A 483 -22.98 -16.44 -29.72
N GLY A 484 -23.91 -16.74 -30.62
CA GLY A 484 -25.32 -16.98 -30.34
C GLY A 484 -26.21 -16.28 -31.38
N ALA A 485 -27.36 -16.88 -31.72
CA ALA A 485 -28.21 -16.39 -32.81
C ALA A 485 -29.09 -15.19 -32.39
N SER A 486 -29.81 -15.32 -31.27
CA SER A 486 -30.74 -14.31 -30.75
C SER A 486 -30.35 -13.76 -29.37
N SER A 487 -29.50 -14.46 -28.64
CA SER A 487 -28.89 -14.02 -27.38
C SER A 487 -27.43 -14.48 -27.32
N VAL A 488 -26.59 -13.71 -26.62
CA VAL A 488 -25.18 -14.09 -26.46
C VAL A 488 -25.07 -15.26 -25.50
N THR A 489 -24.46 -16.35 -25.97
CA THR A 489 -24.27 -17.61 -25.23
C THR A 489 -22.81 -17.85 -24.84
N SER A 490 -21.88 -17.15 -25.48
CA SER A 490 -20.46 -17.18 -25.12
C SER A 490 -19.68 -16.00 -25.73
N TYR A 491 -18.55 -15.69 -25.11
CA TYR A 491 -17.53 -14.78 -25.62
C TYR A 491 -16.23 -15.53 -25.88
N VAL A 492 -15.57 -15.19 -26.99
CA VAL A 492 -14.26 -15.73 -27.37
C VAL A 492 -13.31 -14.58 -27.65
N PHE A 493 -12.23 -14.50 -26.87
CA PHE A 493 -11.09 -13.64 -27.17
C PHE A 493 -10.11 -14.38 -28.07
N ARG A 494 -9.54 -13.69 -29.06
CA ARG A 494 -8.46 -14.20 -29.90
C ARG A 494 -7.34 -13.17 -29.97
N GLY A 495 -6.19 -13.49 -29.37
CA GLY A 495 -4.99 -12.67 -29.51
C GLY A 495 -4.46 -12.75 -30.94
N THR A 496 -4.15 -11.61 -31.53
CA THR A 496 -3.62 -11.49 -32.90
C THR A 496 -2.10 -11.39 -32.95
N ASP A 497 -1.46 -10.97 -31.85
CA ASP A 497 -0.01 -10.94 -31.70
C ASP A 497 0.54 -12.38 -31.52
N PRO A 498 1.39 -12.88 -32.44
CA PRO A 498 2.04 -14.20 -32.29
C PRO A 498 2.88 -14.36 -31.02
N ASN A 499 3.34 -13.27 -30.43
CA ASN A 499 4.09 -13.22 -29.17
C ASN A 499 3.27 -12.67 -27.99
N GLY A 500 1.97 -12.40 -28.21
CA GLY A 500 1.10 -11.74 -27.24
C GLY A 500 0.79 -12.60 -26.01
N PRO A 501 0.44 -11.96 -24.86
CA PRO A 501 0.29 -12.64 -23.57
C PRO A 501 -0.84 -13.68 -23.57
N VAL A 502 -1.93 -13.42 -24.29
CA VAL A 502 -3.12 -14.28 -24.30
C VAL A 502 -3.46 -14.65 -25.74
N SER A 503 -3.46 -15.95 -26.02
CA SER A 503 -3.83 -16.47 -27.34
C SER A 503 -5.34 -16.65 -27.49
N ARG A 504 -6.02 -17.11 -26.44
CA ARG A 504 -7.46 -17.38 -26.47
C ARG A 504 -8.07 -17.40 -25.08
N ILE A 505 -9.22 -16.76 -24.94
CA ILE A 505 -10.14 -16.93 -23.80
C ILE A 505 -11.48 -17.38 -24.34
N THR A 506 -12.16 -18.27 -23.62
CA THR A 506 -13.54 -18.63 -23.92
C THR A 506 -14.34 -18.61 -22.62
N VAL A 507 -15.39 -17.81 -22.62
CA VAL A 507 -16.36 -17.68 -21.52
C VAL A 507 -17.70 -18.16 -22.02
N LYS A 508 -18.25 -19.20 -21.39
CA LYS A 508 -19.59 -19.73 -21.64
C LYS A 508 -20.25 -20.07 -20.31
N ALA A 509 -21.54 -20.40 -20.33
CA ALA A 509 -22.23 -20.84 -19.13
C ALA A 509 -21.46 -21.99 -18.46
N ASP A 510 -21.17 -21.81 -17.18
CA ASP A 510 -20.40 -22.70 -16.32
C ASP A 510 -18.95 -22.96 -16.72
N SER A 511 -18.34 -22.21 -17.64
CA SER A 511 -16.98 -22.53 -18.05
C SER A 511 -16.19 -21.34 -18.55
N ILE A 512 -14.99 -21.21 -18.00
CA ILE A 512 -13.92 -20.34 -18.49
C ILE A 512 -12.74 -21.21 -18.90
N SER A 513 -12.14 -20.92 -20.05
CA SER A 513 -10.83 -21.45 -20.43
C SER A 513 -9.91 -20.34 -20.92
N ILE A 514 -8.67 -20.33 -20.46
CA ILE A 514 -7.64 -19.36 -20.82
C ILE A 514 -6.42 -20.10 -21.35
N ARG A 515 -5.89 -19.64 -22.48
CA ARG A 515 -4.64 -20.10 -23.10
C ARG A 515 -3.79 -18.89 -23.44
N GLY A 516 -2.56 -18.86 -22.98
CA GLY A 516 -1.62 -17.76 -23.20
C GLY A 516 -0.18 -18.19 -23.01
N GLY A 517 0.72 -17.22 -22.94
CA GLY A 517 2.17 -17.43 -22.86
C GLY A 517 2.92 -16.59 -23.87
N LYS A 518 4.12 -17.03 -24.26
CA LYS A 518 5.07 -16.35 -25.17
C LYS A 518 5.81 -15.18 -24.53
N ALA A 519 6.58 -14.47 -25.34
CA ALA A 519 7.52 -13.43 -24.91
C ALA A 519 6.85 -12.25 -24.18
N ASN A 520 5.61 -11.90 -24.53
CA ASN A 520 4.90 -10.78 -23.91
C ASN A 520 4.02 -11.22 -22.72
N TRP A 521 4.06 -12.49 -22.30
CA TRP A 521 3.41 -12.92 -21.06
C TRP A 521 4.20 -12.39 -19.86
N PRO A 522 3.58 -11.54 -19.02
CA PRO A 522 4.33 -10.78 -18.01
C PRO A 522 4.64 -11.58 -16.74
N TYR A 523 3.80 -12.54 -16.37
CA TYR A 523 3.98 -13.34 -15.15
C TYR A 523 5.07 -14.41 -15.33
N THR A 524 6.19 -14.24 -14.63
CA THR A 524 7.35 -15.13 -14.65
C THR A 524 7.24 -16.26 -13.63
N LEU A 525 8.11 -17.26 -13.74
CA LEU A 525 8.27 -18.34 -12.74
C LEU A 525 9.74 -18.43 -12.32
N ASP A 526 10.35 -17.29 -12.02
CA ASP A 526 11.77 -17.17 -11.70
C ASP A 526 12.07 -17.35 -10.20
N GLU A 527 11.04 -17.47 -9.36
CA GLU A 527 11.21 -17.79 -7.95
C GLU A 527 11.31 -19.31 -7.70
N PRO A 528 11.87 -19.74 -6.54
CA PRO A 528 12.02 -21.15 -6.22
C PRO A 528 10.71 -21.95 -6.21
N ALA A 529 9.59 -21.30 -5.86
CA ALA A 529 8.24 -21.86 -5.85
C ALA A 529 7.19 -20.73 -5.76
N GLN A 530 6.03 -20.96 -6.35
CA GLN A 530 4.89 -20.04 -6.34
C GLN A 530 4.01 -20.25 -5.10
N GLY A 531 3.84 -21.49 -4.64
CA GLY A 531 2.94 -21.89 -3.57
C GLY A 531 1.47 -21.90 -4.00
N ARG A 532 0.92 -20.72 -4.34
CA ARG A 532 -0.47 -20.56 -4.80
C ARG A 532 -0.56 -19.45 -5.84
N VAL A 533 -1.37 -19.66 -6.87
CA VAL A 533 -1.58 -18.68 -7.94
C VAL A 533 -3.05 -18.36 -8.08
N ALA A 534 -3.38 -17.08 -8.05
CA ALA A 534 -4.73 -16.59 -8.31
C ALA A 534 -4.88 -16.11 -9.76
N VAL A 535 -6.09 -16.32 -10.30
CA VAL A 535 -6.49 -15.91 -11.64
C VAL A 535 -7.82 -15.17 -11.53
N ARG A 536 -7.84 -13.91 -11.95
CA ARG A 536 -9.05 -13.07 -12.04
C ARG A 536 -9.37 -12.73 -13.49
N LEU A 537 -10.62 -12.89 -13.90
CA LEU A 537 -11.09 -12.47 -15.22
C LEU A 537 -12.28 -11.54 -15.09
N ARG A 538 -12.14 -10.31 -15.58
CA ARG A 538 -13.20 -9.31 -15.69
C ARG A 538 -13.64 -9.14 -17.14
N LEU A 539 -14.94 -9.16 -17.42
CA LEU A 539 -15.50 -8.73 -18.70
C LEU A 539 -16.29 -7.44 -18.51
N GLY A 540 -15.97 -6.41 -19.29
CA GLY A 540 -16.54 -5.08 -19.12
C GLY A 540 -16.37 -4.57 -17.68
N SER A 541 -17.46 -4.10 -17.08
CA SER A 541 -17.54 -3.63 -15.68
C SER A 541 -18.26 -4.59 -14.73
N ASN A 542 -18.46 -5.85 -15.14
CA ASN A 542 -19.02 -6.88 -14.25
C ASN A 542 -18.02 -7.28 -13.15
N PRO A 543 -18.50 -7.91 -12.05
CA PRO A 543 -17.61 -8.49 -11.05
C PRO A 543 -16.69 -9.54 -11.66
N ASP A 544 -15.44 -9.57 -11.20
CA ASP A 544 -14.45 -10.53 -11.68
C ASP A 544 -14.85 -11.96 -11.29
N TRP A 545 -14.54 -12.94 -12.14
CA TRP A 545 -14.42 -14.31 -11.66
C TRP A 545 -13.05 -14.53 -11.06
N CYS A 546 -12.99 -15.14 -9.88
CA CYS A 546 -11.75 -15.38 -9.17
C CYS A 546 -11.56 -16.85 -8.79
N ALA A 547 -10.41 -17.40 -9.15
CA ALA A 547 -9.93 -18.70 -8.69
C ALA A 547 -8.57 -18.54 -8.02
N ASP A 548 -8.30 -19.34 -6.98
CA ASP A 548 -7.05 -19.30 -6.22
C ASP A 548 -6.55 -20.73 -5.98
N VAL A 549 -5.49 -21.11 -6.70
CA VAL A 549 -5.12 -22.49 -6.92
C VAL A 549 -3.80 -22.81 -6.21
N PRO A 550 -3.79 -23.70 -5.20
CA PRO A 550 -2.55 -24.15 -4.59
C PRO A 550 -1.76 -25.08 -5.51
N ALA A 551 -0.46 -25.19 -5.30
CA ALA A 551 0.39 -26.17 -5.96
C ALA A 551 -0.13 -27.61 -5.74
N LYS A 552 -0.01 -28.45 -6.78
CA LYS A 552 -0.40 -29.85 -6.71
C LYS A 552 0.55 -30.64 -5.81
N VAL A 553 -0.01 -31.30 -4.80
CA VAL A 553 0.73 -32.25 -3.96
C VAL A 553 0.85 -33.59 -4.69
N GLY A 554 2.03 -34.20 -4.68
CA GLY A 554 2.26 -35.54 -5.21
C GLY A 554 3.56 -36.17 -4.72
N GLY A 555 3.82 -37.41 -5.17
CA GLY A 555 5.01 -38.17 -4.77
C GLY A 555 4.85 -38.92 -3.43
N ASN A 556 5.93 -39.61 -3.03
CA ASN A 556 6.05 -40.29 -1.75
C ASN A 556 7.48 -40.06 -1.20
N PRO A 557 7.67 -39.26 -0.13
CA PRO A 557 6.65 -38.58 0.67
C PRO A 557 5.92 -37.46 -0.12
N PRO A 558 4.66 -37.12 0.23
CA PRO A 558 3.90 -36.08 -0.46
C PRO A 558 4.58 -34.71 -0.35
N SER A 559 4.79 -34.05 -1.49
CA SER A 559 5.31 -32.67 -1.55
C SER A 559 4.81 -31.92 -2.80
N THR A 560 4.99 -30.60 -2.83
CA THR A 560 4.70 -29.76 -4.00
C THR A 560 5.90 -29.57 -4.92
N ALA A 561 7.13 -29.87 -4.46
CA ALA A 561 8.39 -29.54 -5.14
C ALA A 561 8.49 -30.05 -6.60
N HIS A 562 7.84 -31.16 -6.95
CA HIS A 562 7.82 -31.64 -8.33
C HIS A 562 6.90 -30.79 -9.25
N ASN A 563 5.88 -30.19 -8.68
CA ASN A 563 4.82 -29.46 -9.38
C ASN A 563 4.93 -27.95 -9.23
N ASP A 564 5.81 -27.48 -8.36
CA ASP A 564 6.00 -26.08 -8.02
C ASP A 564 7.48 -25.82 -7.79
N ALA A 565 8.11 -25.29 -8.83
CA ALA A 565 9.54 -25.02 -8.90
C ALA A 565 9.76 -23.87 -9.90
N GLN A 566 10.98 -23.35 -9.95
CA GLN A 566 11.41 -22.46 -11.02
C GLN A 566 10.99 -23.05 -12.39
N ASP A 567 10.46 -22.19 -13.27
CA ASP A 567 9.96 -22.52 -14.61
C ASP A 567 8.71 -23.42 -14.68
N LYS A 568 8.12 -23.82 -13.55
CA LYS A 568 7.00 -24.75 -13.55
C LYS A 568 6.06 -24.58 -12.37
N PHE A 569 4.78 -24.36 -12.68
CA PHE A 569 3.68 -24.47 -11.72
C PHE A 569 2.56 -25.35 -12.26
N VAL A 570 2.18 -26.37 -11.50
CA VAL A 570 1.01 -27.23 -11.75
C VAL A 570 0.11 -27.14 -10.54
N GLY A 571 -1.03 -26.47 -10.70
CA GLY A 571 -2.01 -26.30 -9.63
C GLY A 571 -2.77 -27.59 -9.32
N GLN A 572 -3.26 -27.69 -8.09
CA GLN A 572 -4.08 -28.80 -7.61
C GLN A 572 -5.35 -28.93 -8.48
N PRO A 573 -5.57 -30.09 -9.15
CA PRO A 573 -6.76 -30.28 -9.97
C PRO A 573 -8.03 -30.26 -9.13
N ARG A 574 -9.13 -29.74 -9.70
CA ARG A 574 -10.44 -29.64 -9.03
C ARG A 574 -10.37 -28.88 -7.70
N THR A 575 -9.60 -27.81 -7.66
CA THR A 575 -9.59 -26.90 -6.50
C THR A 575 -10.97 -26.24 -6.39
N PRO A 576 -11.62 -26.26 -5.21
CA PRO A 576 -12.92 -25.62 -5.02
C PRO A 576 -12.82 -24.10 -5.17
N ALA A 577 -13.96 -23.41 -5.26
CA ALA A 577 -13.97 -21.95 -5.17
C ALA A 577 -13.32 -21.52 -3.83
N PRO A 578 -12.49 -20.47 -3.81
CA PRO A 578 -11.88 -20.02 -2.58
C PRO A 578 -12.93 -19.43 -1.63
N SER A 579 -12.63 -19.34 -0.34
CA SER A 579 -13.52 -18.71 0.65
C SER A 579 -13.56 -17.19 0.51
N ALA A 580 -12.52 -16.60 -0.08
CA ALA A 580 -12.43 -15.21 -0.48
C ALA A 580 -11.47 -15.11 -1.68
N CYS A 581 -11.66 -14.13 -2.56
CA CYS A 581 -10.68 -13.86 -3.60
C CYS A 581 -9.46 -13.17 -2.97
N PRO A 582 -8.24 -13.71 -3.09
CA PRO A 582 -7.04 -13.03 -2.60
C PRO A 582 -6.91 -11.66 -3.24
N VAL A 583 -6.44 -10.65 -2.50
CA VAL A 583 -6.25 -9.32 -3.07
C VAL A 583 -4.92 -9.31 -3.84
N PRO A 584 -4.89 -8.85 -5.11
CA PRO A 584 -3.65 -8.53 -5.80
C PRO A 584 -2.77 -7.60 -4.94
N LYS A 585 -1.48 -7.88 -4.79
CA LYS A 585 -0.57 -7.18 -3.87
C LYS A 585 0.08 -5.94 -4.48
#